data_AF-A0A4Y3PHS6-F1
#
_entry.id   AF-A0A4Y3PHS6-F1
#
_cell.length_a   1.000
_cell.length_b   1.000
_cell.length_c   1.000
_cell.angle_alpha   90.00
_cell.angle_beta   90.00
_cell.angle_gamma   90.00
#
_symmetry.space_group_name_H-M   'P 1'
#
loop_
_entity.id
_entity.type
_entity.pdbx_description
1 polymer ?
#
loop_
_entity_poly.entity_id
_entity_poly.type
_entity_poly.pdbx_seq_one_letter_code
_entity_poly.pdbx_strand_id
1 'polypeptide(L)'
;MSQPDKIARYIDEVCKQIASKEVHPAIRLELEGHFAEKIADYRDAGHTKEAATAQAIAEMGDPVSIGRQLHETHKPRMEWSIVAMVAVLLGVGLLTMFSLQTAMGNEKLVEQKWIGMLIGSALFLLVLFSDYSKLKKYSRYLYFATFILLLFTLRTGKPINGTPFLEIGSTIVNFIELSVFLFTIALAGIFAQWSWKERFVTLRVLAYFLPPCLLLASSHQTFAVILFVVSLLFLLLVSPVRRATFLTVIGLAGASIGSCFYLFGNRYMLERWSAYLNPYSDPNGSGYLAIQLMAAVRSAGLWGQGFGSQLETVPLPETDFVFAYMIYSFGLMTGAALFAIGLLLVSRWIRAINRVKDTYGSLLLTGIAVLIFLPYFWSMFMTTGLLPPAPISLPLISHGNAHLILNMVLLGMALNVYRRKDIQPLAQS
;
A
#
# COMPACT_ATOMS: atom_id res chain seq x y z
N MET A 1 49.13 -20.24 -12.66
CA MET A 1 47.87 -19.61 -12.20
C MET A 1 47.66 -20.01 -10.76
N SER A 2 47.46 -19.06 -9.85
CA SER A 2 47.36 -19.40 -8.43
C SER A 2 46.04 -20.14 -8.14
N GLN A 3 45.99 -20.96 -7.08
CA GLN A 3 44.76 -21.66 -6.69
C GLN A 3 43.54 -20.76 -6.45
N PRO A 4 43.65 -19.60 -5.76
CA PRO A 4 42.52 -18.69 -5.61
C PRO A 4 41.99 -18.18 -6.96
N ASP A 5 42.83 -18.07 -8.00
CA ASP A 5 42.39 -17.64 -9.33
C ASP A 5 41.46 -18.65 -10.01
N LYS A 6 41.61 -19.96 -9.74
CA LYS A 6 40.77 -21.00 -10.37
C LYS A 6 39.34 -20.97 -9.82
N ILE A 7 39.19 -20.84 -8.50
CA ILE A 7 37.89 -20.73 -7.83
C ILE A 7 37.21 -19.42 -8.20
N ALA A 8 37.94 -18.30 -8.16
CA ALA A 8 37.40 -17.00 -8.57
C ALA A 8 36.88 -17.03 -10.01
N ARG A 9 37.63 -17.63 -10.94
CA ARG A 9 37.18 -17.80 -12.33
C ARG A 9 35.95 -18.68 -12.47
N TYR A 10 35.85 -19.76 -11.70
CA TYR A 10 34.67 -20.63 -11.68
C TYR A 10 33.44 -19.84 -11.24
N ILE A 11 33.54 -19.14 -10.11
CA ILE A 11 32.45 -18.33 -9.55
C ILE A 11 32.06 -17.19 -10.50
N ASP A 12 33.03 -16.53 -11.15
CA ASP A 12 32.75 -15.55 -12.19
C ASP A 12 31.93 -16.14 -13.33
N GLU A 13 32.27 -17.34 -13.79
CA GLU A 13 31.57 -18.01 -14.89
C GLU A 13 30.14 -18.41 -14.50
N VAL A 14 29.92 -18.84 -13.25
CA VAL A 14 28.58 -19.07 -12.68
C VAL A 14 27.79 -17.75 -12.67
N CYS A 15 28.36 -16.67 -12.13
CA CYS A 15 27.70 -15.37 -12.03
C CYS A 15 27.35 -14.77 -13.40
N LYS A 16 28.14 -15.02 -14.45
CA LYS A 16 27.81 -14.57 -15.82
C LYS A 16 26.49 -15.14 -16.34
N GLN A 17 26.09 -16.33 -15.89
CA GLN A 17 24.82 -16.93 -16.30
C GLN A 17 23.60 -16.32 -15.56
N ILE A 18 23.84 -15.53 -14.51
CA ILE A 18 22.79 -14.99 -13.65
C ILE A 18 22.53 -13.53 -14.03
N ALA A 19 21.39 -13.25 -14.68
CA ALA A 19 21.04 -11.89 -15.10
C ALA A 19 20.88 -10.91 -13.91
N SER A 20 20.44 -11.39 -12.75
CA SER A 20 20.21 -10.60 -11.54
C SER A 20 21.53 -10.27 -10.83
N LYS A 21 22.18 -9.16 -11.21
CA LYS A 21 23.45 -8.71 -10.61
C LYS A 21 23.37 -8.46 -9.10
N GLU A 22 22.19 -8.15 -8.58
CA GLU A 22 21.96 -7.87 -7.17
C GLU A 22 22.23 -9.09 -6.26
N VAL A 23 22.12 -10.31 -6.81
CA VAL A 23 22.33 -11.55 -6.06
C VAL A 23 23.79 -12.01 -6.13
N HIS A 24 24.60 -11.45 -7.05
CA HIS A 24 25.99 -11.89 -7.27
C HIS A 24 26.84 -11.86 -6.00
N PRO A 25 26.81 -10.82 -5.14
CA PRO A 25 27.61 -10.82 -3.93
C PRO A 25 27.26 -11.95 -2.96
N ALA A 26 25.96 -12.27 -2.82
CA ALA A 26 25.48 -13.32 -1.94
C ALA A 26 25.88 -14.71 -2.47
N ILE A 27 25.67 -14.94 -3.77
CA ILE A 27 26.03 -16.21 -4.42
C ILE A 27 27.53 -16.42 -4.40
N ARG A 28 28.33 -15.36 -4.61
CA ARG A 28 29.79 -15.42 -4.47
C ARG A 28 30.19 -15.89 -3.08
N LEU A 29 29.65 -15.26 -2.04
CA LEU A 29 29.94 -15.61 -0.65
C LEU A 29 29.54 -17.05 -0.30
N GLU A 30 28.37 -17.50 -0.76
CA GLU A 30 27.88 -18.86 -0.55
C GLU A 30 28.76 -19.91 -1.26
N LEU A 31 29.11 -19.66 -2.53
CA LEU A 31 30.00 -20.54 -3.29
C LEU A 31 31.41 -20.55 -2.69
N GLU A 32 31.96 -19.40 -2.30
CA GLU A 32 33.25 -19.32 -1.60
C GLU A 32 33.23 -20.12 -0.29
N GLY A 33 32.14 -20.04 0.48
CA GLY A 33 31.93 -20.84 1.68
C GLY A 33 31.91 -22.34 1.40
N HIS A 34 31.13 -22.79 0.42
CA HIS A 34 31.09 -24.20 0.02
C HIS A 34 32.43 -24.71 -0.51
N PHE A 35 33.16 -23.90 -1.28
CA PHE A 35 34.50 -24.27 -1.73
C PHE A 35 35.46 -24.37 -0.55
N ALA A 36 35.41 -23.45 0.42
CA ALA A 36 36.27 -23.48 1.60
C ALA A 36 36.02 -24.74 2.45
N GLU A 37 34.76 -25.11 2.67
CA GLU A 37 34.34 -26.32 3.38
C GLU A 37 34.86 -27.59 2.67
N LYS A 38 34.56 -27.75 1.37
CA LYS A 38 35.02 -28.91 0.60
C LYS A 38 36.53 -29.05 0.56
N ILE A 39 37.26 -27.94 0.42
CA ILE A 39 38.72 -27.95 0.40
C ILE A 39 39.26 -28.38 1.78
N ALA A 40 38.61 -28.00 2.88
CA ALA A 40 38.99 -28.47 4.22
C ALA A 40 38.78 -29.98 4.33
N ASP A 41 37.63 -30.51 3.92
CA ASP A 41 37.33 -31.95 3.96
C ASP A 41 38.37 -32.78 3.19
N TYR A 42 38.74 -32.37 1.98
CA TYR A 42 39.76 -33.08 1.21
C TYR A 42 41.17 -32.95 1.83
N ARG A 43 41.47 -31.85 2.50
CA ARG A 43 42.75 -31.71 3.21
C ARG A 43 42.81 -32.61 4.44
N ASP A 44 41.70 -32.77 5.16
CA ASP A 44 41.60 -33.67 6.31
C ASP A 44 41.68 -35.14 5.87
N ALA A 45 41.19 -35.46 4.66
CA ALA A 45 41.40 -36.74 4.00
C ALA A 45 42.85 -36.97 3.47
N GLY A 46 43.77 -36.04 3.72
CA GLY A 46 45.19 -36.18 3.39
C GLY A 46 45.59 -35.71 1.99
N HIS A 47 44.69 -35.06 1.24
CA HIS A 47 45.03 -34.49 -0.07
C HIS A 47 45.91 -33.24 0.06
N THR A 48 46.83 -33.06 -0.88
CA THR A 48 47.55 -31.78 -1.03
C THR A 48 46.57 -30.67 -1.37
N LYS A 49 46.90 -29.42 -1.02
CA LYS A 49 46.02 -28.27 -1.28
C LYS A 49 45.63 -28.14 -2.77
N GLU A 50 46.53 -28.53 -3.68
CA GLU A 50 46.28 -28.54 -5.13
C GLU A 50 45.28 -29.60 -5.55
N ALA A 51 45.47 -30.83 -5.06
CA ALA A 51 44.54 -31.93 -5.31
C ALA A 51 43.17 -31.62 -4.71
N ALA A 52 43.10 -31.14 -3.47
CA ALA A 52 41.87 -30.75 -2.80
C ALA A 52 41.08 -29.68 -3.57
N THR A 53 41.76 -28.66 -4.09
CA THR A 53 41.11 -27.60 -4.88
C THR A 53 40.57 -28.12 -6.22
N ALA A 54 41.34 -28.97 -6.92
CA ALA A 54 40.90 -29.57 -8.18
C ALA A 54 39.71 -30.51 -7.97
N GLN A 55 39.75 -31.30 -6.90
CA GLN A 55 38.67 -32.22 -6.52
C GLN A 55 37.39 -31.46 -6.17
N ALA A 56 37.49 -30.37 -5.38
CA ALA A 56 36.36 -29.53 -5.02
C ALA A 56 35.69 -28.88 -6.25
N ILE A 57 36.47 -28.41 -7.23
CA ILE A 57 35.93 -27.88 -8.49
C ILE A 57 35.24 -28.97 -9.32
N ALA A 58 35.86 -30.15 -9.43
CA ALA A 58 35.29 -31.26 -10.19
C ALA A 58 33.96 -31.74 -9.58
N GLU A 59 33.86 -31.75 -8.25
CA GLU A 59 32.65 -32.18 -7.55
C GLU A 59 31.51 -31.16 -7.65
N MET A 60 31.82 -29.85 -7.70
CA MET A 60 30.81 -28.82 -7.92
C MET A 60 30.14 -28.96 -9.29
N GLY A 61 30.87 -29.45 -10.30
CA GLY A 61 30.34 -29.73 -11.64
C GLY A 61 30.57 -28.60 -12.63
N ASP A 62 29.70 -28.50 -13.65
CA ASP A 62 29.83 -27.49 -14.71
C ASP A 62 29.29 -26.11 -14.26
N PRO A 63 30.12 -25.04 -14.29
CA PRO A 63 29.70 -23.71 -13.84
C PRO A 63 28.55 -23.13 -14.66
N VAL A 64 28.42 -23.50 -15.94
CA VAL A 64 27.33 -23.00 -16.79
C VAL A 64 26.00 -23.60 -16.36
N SER A 65 25.95 -24.92 -16.14
CA SER A 65 24.76 -25.62 -15.66
C SER A 65 24.27 -25.09 -14.29
N ILE A 66 25.19 -24.92 -13.33
CA ILE A 66 24.88 -24.38 -12.00
C ILE A 66 24.40 -22.93 -12.12
N GLY A 67 25.10 -22.11 -12.92
CA GLY A 67 24.71 -20.74 -13.17
C GLY A 67 23.29 -20.62 -13.72
N ARG A 68 22.87 -21.55 -14.61
CA ARG A 68 21.50 -21.59 -15.16
C ARG A 68 20.46 -21.99 -14.11
N GLN A 69 20.77 -22.97 -13.25
CA GLN A 69 19.89 -23.38 -12.15
C GLN A 69 19.71 -22.24 -11.12
N LEU A 70 20.82 -21.56 -10.77
CA LEU A 70 20.80 -20.39 -9.91
C LEU A 70 20.06 -19.21 -10.54
N HIS A 71 20.16 -19.04 -11.87
CA HIS A 71 19.38 -18.02 -12.59
C HIS A 71 17.87 -18.27 -12.47
N GLU A 72 17.39 -19.48 -12.72
CA GLU A 72 15.96 -19.81 -12.61
C GLU A 72 15.40 -19.65 -11.19
N THR A 73 16.27 -19.86 -10.19
CA THR A 73 15.92 -19.70 -8.78
C THR A 73 15.81 -18.22 -8.38
N HIS A 74 16.73 -17.38 -8.87
CA HIS A 74 16.84 -15.96 -8.48
C HIS A 74 16.32 -14.98 -9.55
N LYS A 75 15.57 -15.47 -10.54
CA LYS A 75 14.96 -14.64 -11.58
C LYS A 75 13.84 -13.80 -10.95
N PRO A 76 13.78 -12.48 -11.17
CA PRO A 76 12.73 -11.65 -10.63
C PRO A 76 11.37 -12.07 -11.19
N ARG A 77 10.40 -12.37 -10.32
CA ARG A 77 9.06 -12.79 -10.72
C ARG A 77 8.06 -11.66 -10.49
N MET A 78 7.29 -11.33 -11.53
CA MET A 78 6.23 -10.32 -11.46
C MET A 78 4.86 -10.98 -11.33
N GLU A 79 4.00 -10.44 -10.47
CA GLU A 79 2.58 -10.81 -10.43
C GLU A 79 1.81 -10.04 -11.50
N TRP A 80 1.92 -10.49 -12.75
CA TRP A 80 1.24 -9.88 -13.90
C TRP A 80 -0.27 -9.77 -13.73
N SER A 81 -0.87 -10.66 -12.93
CA SER A 81 -2.30 -10.59 -12.63
C SER A 81 -2.71 -9.31 -11.88
N ILE A 82 -1.89 -8.82 -10.95
CA ILE A 82 -2.15 -7.57 -10.24
C ILE A 82 -2.03 -6.39 -11.21
N VAL A 83 -0.98 -6.39 -12.05
CA VAL A 83 -0.77 -5.35 -13.07
C VAL A 83 -1.95 -5.27 -14.04
N ALA A 84 -2.42 -6.41 -14.54
CA ALA A 84 -3.56 -6.47 -15.45
C ALA A 84 -4.85 -5.93 -14.81
N MET A 85 -5.14 -6.31 -13.55
CA MET A 85 -6.32 -5.80 -12.84
C MET A 85 -6.23 -4.30 -12.55
N VAL A 86 -5.04 -3.79 -12.20
CA VAL A 86 -4.80 -2.34 -12.05
C VAL A 86 -5.03 -1.61 -13.37
N ALA A 87 -4.53 -2.15 -14.49
CA ALA A 87 -4.76 -1.56 -15.81
C ALA A 87 -6.25 -1.51 -16.18
N VAL A 88 -7.01 -2.57 -15.85
CA VAL A 88 -8.47 -2.59 -16.02
C VAL A 88 -9.13 -1.50 -15.18
N LEU A 89 -8.79 -1.37 -13.89
CA LEU A 89 -9.36 -0.33 -13.02
C LEU A 89 -9.02 1.10 -13.51
N LEU A 90 -7.82 1.33 -14.02
CA LEU A 90 -7.42 2.61 -14.63
C LEU A 90 -8.24 2.90 -15.90
N GLY A 91 -8.43 1.91 -16.77
CA GLY A 91 -9.26 2.03 -17.96
C GLY A 91 -10.72 2.33 -17.64
N VAL A 92 -11.27 1.65 -16.64
CA VAL A 92 -12.62 1.94 -16.11
C VAL A 92 -12.68 3.35 -15.54
N GLY A 93 -11.66 3.79 -14.79
CA GLY A 93 -11.56 5.16 -14.29
C GLY A 93 -11.60 6.21 -15.40
N LEU A 94 -10.84 6.01 -16.48
CA LEU A 94 -10.87 6.90 -17.66
C LEU A 94 -12.24 6.93 -18.34
N LEU A 95 -12.86 5.76 -18.53
CA LEU A 95 -14.19 5.66 -19.12
C LEU A 95 -15.24 6.39 -18.27
N THR A 96 -15.16 6.27 -16.94
CA THR A 96 -16.03 7.01 -16.03
C THR A 96 -15.79 8.52 -16.10
N MET A 97 -14.54 8.98 -16.18
CA MET A 97 -14.24 10.41 -16.35
C MET A 97 -14.75 10.95 -17.69
N PHE A 98 -14.69 10.16 -18.75
CA PHE A 98 -15.27 10.53 -20.04
C PHE A 98 -16.79 10.66 -19.95
N SER A 99 -17.46 9.74 -19.25
CA SER A 99 -18.91 9.83 -18.97
C SER A 99 -19.25 11.09 -18.18
N LEU A 100 -18.55 11.37 -17.09
CA LEU A 100 -18.76 12.58 -16.27
C LEU A 100 -18.52 13.86 -17.06
N GLN A 101 -17.48 13.90 -17.90
CA GLN A 101 -17.20 15.03 -18.78
C GLN A 101 -18.37 15.31 -19.73
N THR A 102 -18.96 14.26 -20.33
CA THR A 102 -20.15 14.44 -21.18
C THR A 102 -21.38 14.89 -20.38
N ALA A 103 -21.54 14.41 -19.14
CA ALA A 103 -22.66 14.78 -18.28
C ALA A 103 -22.57 16.24 -17.80
N MET A 104 -21.37 16.68 -17.40
CA MET A 104 -21.16 17.97 -16.73
C MET A 104 -20.71 19.08 -17.69
N GLY A 105 -20.35 18.76 -18.93
CA GLY A 105 -19.76 19.71 -19.88
C GLY A 105 -18.36 20.21 -19.49
N ASN A 106 -17.69 19.56 -18.54
CA ASN A 106 -16.36 19.96 -18.08
C ASN A 106 -15.26 19.27 -18.90
N GLU A 107 -14.77 19.95 -19.92
CA GLU A 107 -13.80 19.41 -20.89
C GLU A 107 -12.45 18.99 -20.28
N LYS A 108 -12.14 19.41 -19.04
CA LYS A 108 -10.84 19.19 -18.42
C LYS A 108 -10.72 17.90 -17.60
N LEU A 109 -11.82 17.21 -17.30
CA LEU A 109 -11.81 16.03 -16.41
C LEU A 109 -10.96 14.89 -16.98
N VAL A 110 -11.13 14.58 -18.25
CA VAL A 110 -10.35 13.52 -18.91
C VAL A 110 -8.89 13.93 -19.05
N GLU A 111 -8.61 15.18 -19.44
CA GLU A 111 -7.24 15.70 -19.55
C GLU A 111 -6.49 15.59 -18.22
N GLN A 112 -7.11 16.05 -17.12
CA GLN A 112 -6.51 16.00 -15.79
C GLN A 112 -6.28 14.56 -15.33
N LYS A 113 -7.24 13.65 -15.57
CA LYS A 113 -7.09 12.22 -15.25
C LYS A 113 -5.93 11.59 -16.02
N TRP A 114 -5.80 11.89 -17.31
CA TRP A 114 -4.69 11.41 -18.14
C TRP A 114 -3.33 11.88 -17.62
N ILE A 115 -3.19 13.17 -17.28
CA ILE A 115 -1.96 13.72 -16.70
C ILE A 115 -1.59 12.99 -15.40
N GLY A 116 -2.57 12.79 -14.51
CA GLY A 116 -2.38 12.04 -13.26
C GLY A 116 -1.93 10.59 -13.51
N MET A 117 -2.49 9.93 -14.52
CA MET A 117 -2.10 8.58 -14.91
C MET A 117 -0.68 8.51 -15.49
N LEU A 118 -0.27 9.48 -16.29
CA LEU A 118 1.09 9.55 -16.83
C LEU A 118 2.13 9.75 -15.73
N ILE A 119 1.91 10.75 -14.86
CA ILE A 119 2.79 11.02 -13.71
C ILE A 119 2.82 9.81 -12.77
N GLY A 120 1.66 9.25 -12.46
CA GLY A 120 1.53 8.07 -11.60
C GLY A 120 2.26 6.85 -12.19
N SER A 121 2.16 6.62 -13.50
CA SER A 121 2.85 5.52 -14.19
C SER A 121 4.37 5.71 -14.19
N ALA A 122 4.86 6.93 -14.41
CA ALA A 122 6.29 7.24 -14.34
C ALA A 122 6.84 6.98 -12.92
N LEU A 123 6.14 7.44 -11.88
CA LEU A 123 6.53 7.21 -10.50
C LEU A 123 6.39 5.74 -10.08
N PHE A 124 5.36 5.03 -10.54
CA PHE A 124 5.21 3.59 -10.37
C PHE A 124 6.45 2.86 -10.90
N LEU A 125 6.91 3.16 -12.12
CA LEU A 125 8.10 2.53 -12.70
C LEU A 125 9.36 2.87 -11.92
N LEU A 126 9.56 4.14 -11.55
CA LEU A 126 10.71 4.57 -10.75
C LEU A 126 10.80 3.78 -9.43
N VAL A 127 9.68 3.69 -8.72
CA VAL A 127 9.58 3.00 -7.44
C VAL A 127 9.68 1.49 -7.62
N LEU A 128 9.13 0.93 -8.69
CA LEU A 128 9.24 -0.49 -9.03
C LEU A 128 10.70 -0.91 -9.17
N PHE A 129 11.55 -0.11 -9.82
CA PHE A 129 12.96 -0.42 -10.03
C PHE A 129 13.90 0.03 -8.90
N SER A 130 13.41 0.84 -7.97
CA SER A 130 14.16 1.25 -6.79
C SER A 130 14.43 0.06 -5.84
N ASP A 131 15.29 0.25 -4.84
CA ASP A 131 15.48 -0.72 -3.77
C ASP A 131 14.65 -0.31 -2.55
N TYR A 132 13.56 -1.04 -2.30
CA TYR A 132 12.65 -0.73 -1.20
C TYR A 132 13.34 -0.93 0.17
N SER A 133 14.35 -1.80 0.26
CA SER A 133 15.01 -2.12 1.53
C SER A 133 15.71 -0.90 2.15
N LYS A 134 16.15 0.05 1.31
CA LYS A 134 16.76 1.32 1.75
C LYS A 134 15.78 2.13 2.60
N LEU A 135 14.48 2.06 2.31
CA LEU A 135 13.45 2.81 3.03
C LEU A 135 13.33 2.36 4.50
N LYS A 136 13.68 1.09 4.80
CA LYS A 136 13.74 0.56 6.17
C LYS A 136 14.62 1.44 7.06
N LYS A 137 15.83 1.82 6.60
CA LYS A 137 16.77 2.64 7.38
C LYS A 137 16.23 4.04 7.67
N TYR A 138 15.47 4.62 6.74
CA TYR A 138 14.96 5.99 6.85
C TYR A 138 13.58 6.09 7.51
N SER A 139 12.99 4.97 7.92
CA SER A 139 11.61 4.92 8.41
C SER A 139 11.35 5.83 9.63
N ARG A 140 12.31 5.97 10.55
CA ARG A 140 12.17 6.90 11.70
C ARG A 140 12.17 8.37 11.25
N TYR A 141 13.04 8.75 10.32
CA TYR A 141 13.08 10.09 9.77
C TYR A 141 11.78 10.41 9.02
N LEU A 142 11.28 9.46 8.23
CA LEU A 142 10.01 9.59 7.53
C LEU A 142 8.84 9.81 8.52
N TYR A 143 8.79 9.03 9.60
CA TYR A 143 7.77 9.16 10.63
C TYR A 143 7.77 10.56 11.27
N PHE A 144 8.92 11.02 11.79
CA PHE A 144 8.98 12.31 12.48
C PHE A 144 8.82 13.50 11.53
N ALA A 145 9.33 13.41 10.30
CA ALA A 145 9.10 14.44 9.28
C ALA A 145 7.60 14.56 8.95
N THR A 146 6.91 13.42 8.79
CA THR A 146 5.45 13.37 8.57
C THR A 146 4.71 13.98 9.74
N PHE A 147 5.11 13.65 10.97
CA PHE A 147 4.50 14.19 12.19
C PHE A 147 4.63 15.72 12.28
N ILE A 148 5.84 16.25 12.05
CA ILE A 148 6.10 17.70 12.08
C ILE A 148 5.28 18.41 10.99
N LEU A 149 5.23 17.84 9.79
CA LEU A 149 4.51 18.45 8.67
C LEU A 149 2.98 18.38 8.86
N LEU A 150 2.47 17.32 9.51
CA LEU A 150 1.06 17.24 9.89
C LEU A 150 0.73 18.30 10.93
N LEU A 151 1.56 18.45 11.96
CA LEU A 151 1.38 19.50 12.97
C LEU A 151 1.41 20.90 12.35
N PHE A 152 2.33 21.15 11.41
CA PHE A 152 2.38 22.40 10.65
C PHE A 152 1.08 22.61 9.87
N THR A 153 0.64 21.63 9.08
CA THR A 153 -0.58 21.71 8.28
C THR A 153 -1.80 22.02 9.14
N LEU A 154 -1.96 21.39 10.31
CA LEU A 154 -3.10 21.64 11.19
C LEU A 154 -3.13 23.06 11.78
N ARG A 155 -1.98 23.75 11.85
CA ARG A 155 -1.89 25.11 12.40
C ARG A 155 -1.94 26.21 11.34
N THR A 156 -1.34 25.98 10.18
CA THR A 156 -1.14 27.00 9.15
C THR A 156 -1.87 26.70 7.85
N GLY A 157 -2.41 25.49 7.69
CA GLY A 157 -3.07 25.06 6.47
C GLY A 157 -4.33 25.85 6.18
N LYS A 158 -4.58 26.11 4.90
CA LYS A 158 -5.78 26.83 4.46
C LYS A 158 -7.00 25.93 4.61
N PRO A 159 -8.05 26.36 5.32
CA PRO A 159 -9.25 25.57 5.47
C PRO A 159 -10.02 25.50 4.14
N ILE A 160 -10.25 24.28 3.64
CA ILE A 160 -11.17 23.96 2.56
C ILE A 160 -12.23 23.05 3.17
N ASN A 161 -13.49 23.49 3.19
CA ASN A 161 -14.61 22.78 3.84
C ASN A 161 -14.30 22.37 5.30
N GLY A 162 -13.63 23.26 6.05
CA GLY A 162 -13.25 23.04 7.45
C GLY A 162 -12.05 22.13 7.68
N THR A 163 -11.48 21.55 6.63
CA THR A 163 -10.24 20.76 6.69
C THR A 163 -9.04 21.63 6.29
N PRO A 164 -7.95 21.66 7.06
CA PRO A 164 -6.75 22.40 6.68
C PRO A 164 -5.93 21.66 5.61
N PHE A 165 -5.67 22.34 4.48
CA PHE A 165 -4.81 21.83 3.41
C PHE A 165 -3.45 22.54 3.42
N LEU A 166 -2.40 21.81 3.03
CA LEU A 166 -1.05 22.33 2.96
C LEU A 166 -0.85 23.09 1.64
N GLU A 167 -0.45 24.36 1.73
CA GLU A 167 -0.08 25.16 0.56
C GLU A 167 1.41 25.00 0.27
N ILE A 168 1.73 24.58 -0.96
CA ILE A 168 3.09 24.45 -1.48
C ILE A 168 3.20 25.28 -2.75
N GLY A 169 3.63 26.54 -2.59
CA GLY A 169 3.65 27.51 -3.69
C GLY A 169 2.25 27.76 -4.23
N SER A 170 2.00 27.39 -5.49
CA SER A 170 0.67 27.51 -6.13
C SER A 170 -0.21 26.27 -5.97
N THR A 171 0.30 25.18 -5.39
CA THR A 171 -0.42 23.91 -5.27
C THR A 171 -0.94 23.71 -3.86
N ILE A 172 -2.15 23.16 -3.73
CA ILE A 172 -2.78 22.84 -2.45
C ILE A 172 -2.90 21.32 -2.33
N VAL A 173 -2.43 20.76 -1.22
CA VAL A 173 -2.37 19.30 -0.99
C VAL A 173 -3.07 18.93 0.31
N ASN A 174 -3.91 17.89 0.26
CA ASN A 174 -4.49 17.28 1.46
C ASN A 174 -3.42 16.47 2.21
N PHE A 175 -2.60 17.15 3.02
CA PHE A 175 -1.51 16.49 3.74
C PHE A 175 -2.02 15.55 4.84
N ILE A 176 -3.23 15.77 5.37
CA ILE A 176 -3.83 14.89 6.38
C ILE A 176 -3.97 13.47 5.83
N GLU A 177 -4.57 13.34 4.66
CA GLU A 177 -4.72 12.06 3.98
C GLU A 177 -3.35 11.44 3.64
N LEU A 178 -2.45 12.23 3.04
CA LEU A 178 -1.09 11.79 2.71
C LEU A 178 -0.32 11.29 3.95
N SER A 179 -0.50 11.93 5.11
CA SER A 179 0.21 11.57 6.33
C SER A 179 -0.09 10.14 6.78
N VAL A 180 -1.32 9.64 6.57
CA VAL A 180 -1.70 8.26 6.91
C VAL A 180 -0.91 7.24 6.10
N PHE A 181 -0.68 7.53 4.81
CA PHE A 181 0.13 6.69 3.93
C PHE A 181 1.58 6.67 4.41
N LEU A 182 2.15 7.84 4.67
CA LEU A 182 3.54 7.98 5.12
C LEU A 182 3.78 7.35 6.50
N PHE A 183 2.86 7.56 7.46
CA PHE A 183 2.94 6.93 8.77
C PHE A 183 2.89 5.41 8.67
N THR A 184 1.99 4.85 7.86
CA THR A 184 1.85 3.40 7.70
C THR A 184 3.13 2.78 7.12
N ILE A 185 3.72 3.41 6.09
CA ILE A 185 4.98 2.98 5.49
C ILE A 185 6.14 3.08 6.50
N ALA A 186 6.20 4.18 7.25
CA ALA A 186 7.22 4.41 8.26
C ALA A 186 7.11 3.40 9.43
N LEU A 187 5.90 3.14 9.92
CA LEU A 187 5.64 2.18 10.98
C LEU A 187 6.02 0.77 10.57
N ALA A 188 5.74 0.36 9.32
CA ALA A 188 6.17 -0.94 8.80
C ALA A 188 7.70 -1.13 8.92
N GLY A 189 8.49 -0.10 8.60
CA GLY A 189 9.95 -0.17 8.70
C GLY A 189 10.50 -0.04 10.13
N ILE A 190 9.82 0.71 10.99
CA ILE A 190 10.13 0.80 12.42
C ILE A 190 9.87 -0.55 13.10
N PHE A 191 8.72 -1.16 12.86
CA PHE A 191 8.29 -2.45 13.42
C PHE A 191 9.20 -3.59 12.98
N ALA A 192 9.70 -3.55 11.73
CA ALA A 192 10.66 -4.51 11.19
C ALA A 192 12.06 -4.43 11.84
N GLN A 193 12.33 -3.44 12.70
CA GLN A 193 13.59 -3.29 13.45
C GLN A 193 13.42 -3.52 14.96
N TRP A 194 12.19 -3.76 15.43
CA TRP A 194 11.91 -3.86 16.86
C TRP A 194 12.07 -5.27 17.41
N SER A 195 12.58 -5.35 18.63
CA SER A 195 12.47 -6.56 19.45
C SER A 195 11.14 -6.54 20.20
N TRP A 196 10.18 -7.34 19.72
CA TRP A 196 8.83 -7.41 20.29
C TRP A 196 8.75 -8.10 21.66
N LYS A 197 9.85 -8.69 22.13
CA LYS A 197 9.93 -9.37 23.43
C LYS A 197 10.23 -8.44 24.59
N GLU A 198 10.58 -7.18 24.34
CA GLU A 198 10.94 -6.21 25.37
C GLU A 198 9.77 -5.83 26.30
N ARG A 199 10.07 -5.55 27.57
CA ARG A 199 9.07 -5.26 28.62
C ARG A 199 8.20 -4.05 28.30
N PHE A 200 8.77 -3.02 27.66
CA PHE A 200 8.10 -1.75 27.38
C PHE A 200 7.57 -1.63 25.94
N VAL A 201 7.45 -2.73 25.20
CA VAL A 201 6.99 -2.69 23.80
C VAL A 201 5.62 -2.04 23.65
N THR A 202 4.68 -2.31 24.59
CA THR A 202 3.34 -1.70 24.57
C THR A 202 3.42 -0.18 24.69
N LEU A 203 4.22 0.36 25.61
CA LEU A 203 4.38 1.81 25.77
C LEU A 203 5.01 2.45 24.52
N ARG A 204 5.95 1.75 23.86
CA ARG A 204 6.51 2.23 22.59
C ARG A 204 5.45 2.27 21.51
N VAL A 205 4.67 1.20 21.31
CA VAL A 205 3.57 1.20 20.32
C VAL A 205 2.63 2.38 20.58
N LEU A 206 2.25 2.61 21.83
CA LEU A 206 1.38 3.73 22.20
C LEU A 206 2.00 5.10 21.94
N ALA A 207 3.30 5.27 22.18
CA ALA A 207 4.01 6.52 21.89
C ALA A 207 4.05 6.84 20.39
N TYR A 208 4.10 5.83 19.53
CA TYR A 208 4.02 5.99 18.07
C TYR A 208 2.58 6.05 17.53
N PHE A 209 1.57 5.69 18.33
CA PHE A 209 0.17 5.67 17.91
C PHE A 209 -0.59 6.91 18.36
N LEU A 210 -0.55 7.23 19.65
CA LEU A 210 -1.43 8.23 20.26
C LEU A 210 -1.24 9.64 19.67
N PRO A 211 0.00 10.17 19.53
CA PRO A 211 0.16 11.55 19.06
C PRO A 211 -0.37 11.76 17.62
N PRO A 212 -0.01 10.94 16.60
CA PRO A 212 -0.61 11.07 15.28
C PRO A 212 -2.13 10.86 15.29
N CYS A 213 -2.63 9.89 16.06
CA CYS A 213 -4.07 9.60 16.11
C CYS A 213 -4.87 10.81 16.64
N LEU A 214 -4.37 11.49 17.67
CA LEU A 214 -5.01 12.69 18.22
C LEU A 214 -4.95 13.87 17.25
N LEU A 215 -3.83 14.07 16.55
CA LEU A 215 -3.71 15.11 15.52
C LEU A 215 -4.68 14.86 14.36
N LEU A 216 -4.76 13.61 13.86
CA LEU A 216 -5.71 13.24 12.82
C LEU A 216 -7.15 13.42 13.29
N ALA A 217 -7.47 13.11 14.55
CA ALA A 217 -8.80 13.33 15.10
C ALA A 217 -9.20 14.81 15.13
N SER A 218 -8.26 15.73 15.35
CA SER A 218 -8.51 17.17 15.29
C SER A 218 -8.74 17.72 13.88
N SER A 219 -8.47 16.93 12.84
CA SER A 219 -8.49 17.38 11.43
C SER A 219 -9.87 17.36 10.76
N HIS A 220 -10.93 17.00 11.49
CA HIS A 220 -12.29 16.76 10.98
C HIS A 220 -12.43 15.66 9.89
N GLN A 221 -11.34 14.97 9.51
CA GLN A 221 -11.35 13.82 8.62
C GLN A 221 -11.43 12.49 9.39
N THR A 222 -12.63 12.07 9.78
CA THR A 222 -12.85 10.81 10.53
C THR A 222 -12.27 9.58 9.82
N PHE A 223 -12.37 9.53 8.49
CA PHE A 223 -11.87 8.38 7.72
C PHE A 223 -10.34 8.26 7.80
N ALA A 224 -9.59 9.36 7.87
CA ALA A 224 -8.13 9.32 8.02
C ALA A 224 -7.73 8.65 9.35
N VAL A 225 -8.47 8.92 10.43
CA VAL A 225 -8.28 8.25 11.74
C VAL A 225 -8.56 6.76 11.63
N ILE A 226 -9.71 6.38 11.03
CA ILE A 226 -10.09 4.98 10.83
C ILE A 226 -9.03 4.25 10.02
N LEU A 227 -8.58 4.83 8.90
CA LEU A 227 -7.57 4.26 8.04
C LEU A 227 -6.24 4.07 8.77
N PHE A 228 -5.80 5.05 9.57
CA PHE A 228 -4.58 4.94 10.37
C PHE A 228 -4.68 3.85 11.45
N VAL A 229 -5.79 3.82 12.19
CA VAL A 229 -6.06 2.80 13.23
C VAL A 229 -6.07 1.41 12.63
N VAL A 230 -6.84 1.18 11.56
CA VAL A 230 -6.91 -0.13 10.89
C VAL A 230 -5.55 -0.53 10.34
N SER A 231 -4.80 0.41 9.75
CA SER A 231 -3.44 0.14 9.26
C SER A 231 -2.51 -0.31 10.39
N LEU A 232 -2.53 0.36 11.54
CA LEU A 232 -1.76 -0.04 12.71
C LEU A 232 -2.15 -1.44 13.21
N LEU A 233 -3.45 -1.74 13.30
CA LEU A 233 -3.93 -3.05 13.77
C LEU A 233 -3.44 -4.18 12.86
N PHE A 234 -3.50 -3.99 11.54
CA PHE A 234 -2.98 -4.97 10.58
C PHE A 234 -1.46 -5.13 10.65
N LEU A 235 -0.70 -4.05 10.87
CA LEU A 235 0.74 -4.15 11.11
C LEU A 235 1.05 -4.93 12.39
N LEU A 236 0.26 -4.75 13.45
CA LEU A 236 0.41 -5.49 14.70
C LEU A 236 0.02 -6.96 14.56
N LEU A 237 -0.99 -7.29 13.72
CA LEU A 237 -1.38 -8.68 13.44
C LEU A 237 -0.25 -9.48 12.78
N VAL A 238 0.53 -8.84 11.91
CA VAL A 238 1.67 -9.49 11.23
C VAL A 238 2.94 -9.47 12.09
N SER A 239 3.03 -8.54 13.06
CA SER A 239 4.16 -8.46 13.97
C SER A 239 4.08 -9.55 15.06
N PRO A 240 5.21 -10.07 15.58
CA PRO A 240 5.24 -11.08 16.64
C PRO A 240 4.95 -10.47 18.03
N VAL A 241 3.80 -9.80 18.15
CA VAL A 241 3.38 -9.05 19.33
C VAL A 241 2.67 -9.95 20.35
N ARG A 242 2.80 -9.64 21.65
CA ARG A 242 2.05 -10.34 22.70
C ARG A 242 0.55 -10.03 22.58
N ARG A 243 -0.31 -11.02 22.80
CA ARG A 243 -1.78 -10.84 22.78
C ARG A 243 -2.26 -9.69 23.68
N ALA A 244 -1.64 -9.53 24.86
CA ALA A 244 -1.95 -8.44 25.77
C ALA A 244 -1.72 -7.06 25.14
N THR A 245 -0.57 -6.85 24.48
CA THR A 245 -0.27 -5.60 23.77
C THR A 245 -1.28 -5.33 22.66
N PHE A 246 -1.60 -6.33 21.85
CA PHE A 246 -2.62 -6.22 20.80
C PHE A 246 -3.98 -5.79 21.35
N LEU A 247 -4.46 -6.46 22.42
CA LEU A 247 -5.72 -6.12 23.08
C LEU A 247 -5.70 -4.73 23.70
N THR A 248 -4.59 -4.30 24.32
CA THR A 248 -4.47 -2.95 24.88
C THR A 248 -4.53 -1.87 23.80
N VAL A 249 -3.89 -2.08 22.64
CA VAL A 249 -3.92 -1.12 21.54
C VAL A 249 -5.31 -1.07 20.92
N ILE A 250 -5.99 -2.21 20.75
CA ILE A 250 -7.39 -2.25 20.29
C ILE A 250 -8.29 -1.49 21.27
N GLY A 251 -8.17 -1.77 22.57
CA GLY A 251 -8.98 -1.11 23.60
C GLY A 251 -8.77 0.40 23.61
N LEU A 252 -7.51 0.85 23.50
CA LEU A 252 -7.17 2.27 23.44
C LEU A 252 -7.55 2.92 22.11
N ALA A 253 -7.48 2.21 20.98
CA ALA A 253 -7.96 2.72 19.70
C ALA A 253 -9.48 2.93 19.73
N GLY A 254 -10.23 1.96 20.28
CA GLY A 254 -11.67 2.09 20.51
C GLY A 254 -12.00 3.23 21.47
N ALA A 255 -11.28 3.35 22.58
CA ALA A 255 -11.41 4.45 23.52
C ALA A 255 -11.06 5.81 22.86
N SER A 256 -10.04 5.88 22.02
CA SER A 256 -9.65 7.11 21.32
C SER A 256 -10.74 7.55 20.36
N ILE A 257 -11.34 6.63 19.60
CA ILE A 257 -12.50 6.92 18.76
C ILE A 257 -13.66 7.42 19.63
N GLY A 258 -14.00 6.72 20.72
CA GLY A 258 -15.07 7.13 21.65
C GLY A 258 -14.80 8.46 22.37
N SER A 259 -13.55 8.74 22.73
CA SER A 259 -13.14 10.03 23.30
C SER A 259 -13.14 11.13 22.25
N CYS A 260 -12.88 10.84 20.97
CA CYS A 260 -13.08 11.81 19.90
C CYS A 260 -14.56 12.18 19.75
N PHE A 261 -15.46 11.20 19.87
CA PHE A 261 -16.90 11.47 19.95
C PHE A 261 -17.28 12.35 21.14
N TYR A 262 -16.66 12.16 22.31
CA TYR A 262 -17.01 12.89 23.53
C TYR A 262 -16.34 14.29 23.62
N LEU A 263 -15.05 14.39 23.29
CA LEU A 263 -14.23 15.60 23.45
C LEU A 263 -14.28 16.51 22.23
N PHE A 264 -14.32 15.93 21.03
CA PHE A 264 -14.37 16.65 19.76
C PHE A 264 -15.71 16.46 19.04
N GLY A 265 -16.72 15.95 19.77
CA GLY A 265 -18.13 15.92 19.40
C GLY A 265 -18.70 17.33 19.28
N ASN A 266 -18.12 18.12 18.39
CA ASN A 266 -18.82 19.21 17.77
C ASN A 266 -20.11 18.61 17.19
N ARG A 267 -21.22 19.35 17.33
CA ARG A 267 -22.57 18.97 16.89
C ARG A 267 -22.56 18.29 15.51
N TYR A 268 -21.66 18.73 14.63
CA TYR A 268 -21.36 18.17 13.31
C TYR A 268 -21.04 16.66 13.26
N MET A 269 -20.17 16.12 14.13
CA MET A 269 -19.81 14.69 14.10
C MET A 269 -20.98 13.82 14.56
N LEU A 270 -21.68 14.26 15.61
CA LEU A 270 -22.89 13.58 16.09
C LEU A 270 -23.99 13.59 15.04
N GLU A 271 -24.23 14.74 14.41
CA GLU A 271 -25.18 14.89 13.30
C GLU A 271 -24.87 13.93 12.15
N ARG A 272 -23.59 13.73 11.81
CA ARG A 272 -23.20 12.83 10.72
C ARG A 272 -23.43 11.35 11.03
N TRP A 273 -23.22 10.93 12.27
CA TRP A 273 -23.50 9.55 12.70
C TRP A 273 -24.99 9.30 12.92
N SER A 274 -25.72 10.27 13.49
CA SER A 274 -27.18 10.18 13.62
C SER A 274 -27.85 10.17 12.24
N ALA A 275 -27.36 10.98 11.30
CA ALA A 275 -27.81 10.98 9.92
C ALA A 275 -27.48 9.68 9.17
N TYR A 276 -26.39 8.99 9.52
CA TYR A 276 -26.14 7.66 8.97
C TYR A 276 -27.14 6.62 9.51
N LEU A 277 -27.39 6.63 10.83
CA LEU A 277 -28.29 5.67 11.49
C LEU A 277 -29.76 5.89 11.14
N ASN A 278 -30.18 7.15 11.04
CA ASN A 278 -31.53 7.54 10.65
C ASN A 278 -31.46 8.75 9.69
N PRO A 279 -31.17 8.55 8.40
CA PRO A 279 -31.06 9.64 7.44
C PRO A 279 -32.36 10.43 7.26
N TYR A 280 -33.51 9.81 7.55
CA TYR A 280 -34.82 10.44 7.41
C TYR A 280 -35.18 11.37 8.59
N SER A 281 -34.39 11.42 9.66
CA SER A 281 -34.64 12.39 10.74
C SER A 281 -34.37 13.83 10.32
N ASP A 282 -33.48 14.02 9.36
CA ASP A 282 -33.15 15.32 8.76
C ASP A 282 -32.83 15.15 7.26
N PRO A 283 -33.86 14.95 6.41
CA PRO A 283 -33.67 14.61 5.00
C PRO A 283 -33.01 15.71 4.16
N ASN A 284 -33.15 16.97 4.58
CA ASN A 284 -32.67 18.14 3.83
C ASN A 284 -31.33 18.67 4.37
N GLY A 285 -30.91 18.26 5.56
CA GLY A 285 -29.63 18.63 6.15
C GLY A 285 -28.66 17.45 6.16
N SER A 286 -28.35 16.97 7.36
CA SER A 286 -27.32 15.96 7.62
C SER A 286 -27.58 14.61 6.93
N GLY A 287 -28.84 14.22 6.74
CA GLY A 287 -29.24 12.97 6.09
C GLY A 287 -29.28 13.02 4.56
N TYR A 288 -29.27 14.22 3.97
CA TYR A 288 -29.47 14.43 2.53
C TYR A 288 -28.55 13.55 1.67
N LEU A 289 -27.25 13.58 1.94
CA LEU A 289 -26.27 12.84 1.15
C LEU A 289 -26.51 11.32 1.18
N ALA A 290 -26.83 10.77 2.35
CA ALA A 290 -27.12 9.34 2.49
C ALA A 290 -28.37 8.94 1.71
N ILE A 291 -29.43 9.77 1.76
CA ILE A 291 -30.67 9.55 0.99
C ILE A 291 -30.38 9.58 -0.51
N GLN A 292 -29.61 10.56 -0.98
CA GLN A 292 -29.29 10.69 -2.41
C GLN A 292 -28.45 9.53 -2.94
N LEU A 293 -27.49 9.03 -2.17
CA LEU A 293 -26.73 7.83 -2.53
C LEU A 293 -27.65 6.60 -2.65
N MET A 294 -28.54 6.39 -1.67
CA MET A 294 -29.51 5.30 -1.72
C MET A 294 -30.49 5.44 -2.90
N ALA A 295 -30.93 6.66 -3.21
CA ALA A 295 -31.80 6.94 -4.35
C ALA A 295 -31.09 6.67 -5.68
N ALA A 296 -29.82 7.04 -5.81
CA ALA A 296 -28.99 6.75 -6.99
C ALA A 296 -28.88 5.23 -7.24
N VAL A 297 -28.60 4.45 -6.18
CA VAL A 297 -28.53 2.98 -6.27
C VAL A 297 -29.89 2.37 -6.64
N ARG A 298 -30.99 2.85 -6.04
CA ARG A 298 -32.34 2.35 -6.32
C ARG A 298 -32.81 2.64 -7.74
N SER A 299 -32.49 3.83 -8.25
CA SER A 299 -32.88 4.26 -9.60
C SER A 299 -32.02 3.66 -10.72
N ALA A 300 -30.81 3.19 -10.43
CA ALA A 300 -29.89 2.63 -11.42
C ALA A 300 -30.43 1.42 -12.20
N GLY A 301 -31.19 0.52 -11.57
CA GLY A 301 -31.52 -0.77 -12.15
C GLY A 301 -30.27 -1.62 -12.49
N LEU A 302 -30.42 -2.63 -13.34
CA LEU A 302 -29.30 -3.53 -13.69
C LEU A 302 -28.27 -2.87 -14.63
N TRP A 303 -28.73 -2.01 -15.53
CA TRP A 303 -27.95 -1.45 -16.65
C TRP A 303 -27.61 0.03 -16.51
N GLY A 304 -28.16 0.72 -15.50
CA GLY A 304 -27.92 2.14 -15.27
C GLY A 304 -28.84 3.02 -16.10
N GLN A 305 -28.66 4.33 -15.91
CA GLN A 305 -29.36 5.40 -16.61
C GLN A 305 -28.72 5.77 -17.95
N GLY A 306 -27.56 5.20 -18.26
CA GLY A 306 -26.84 5.42 -19.52
C GLY A 306 -25.58 6.27 -19.37
N PHE A 307 -24.77 6.23 -20.41
CA PHE A 307 -23.53 6.99 -20.50
C PHE A 307 -23.83 8.50 -20.53
N GLY A 308 -23.08 9.29 -19.77
CA GLY A 308 -23.28 10.74 -19.68
C GLY A 308 -24.51 11.15 -18.86
N SER A 309 -25.11 10.24 -18.09
CA SER A 309 -26.20 10.60 -17.18
C SER A 309 -25.75 11.60 -16.11
N GLN A 310 -26.62 12.54 -15.72
CA GLN A 310 -26.33 13.57 -14.73
C GLN A 310 -26.80 13.15 -13.34
N LEU A 311 -25.86 13.06 -12.40
CA LEU A 311 -26.16 12.80 -10.98
C LEU A 311 -25.99 14.09 -10.17
N GLU A 312 -26.86 15.07 -10.39
CA GLU A 312 -26.73 16.41 -9.79
C GLU A 312 -26.95 16.44 -8.28
N THR A 313 -27.66 15.44 -7.75
CA THR A 313 -28.04 15.41 -6.33
C THR A 313 -26.91 15.03 -5.39
N VAL A 314 -25.82 14.45 -5.91
CA VAL A 314 -24.64 14.04 -5.15
C VAL A 314 -23.49 15.00 -5.46
N PRO A 315 -22.89 15.66 -4.45
CA PRO A 315 -21.77 16.56 -4.66
C PRO A 315 -20.50 15.79 -5.02
N LEU A 316 -19.65 16.38 -5.87
CA LEU A 316 -18.33 15.82 -6.25
C LEU A 316 -18.40 14.35 -6.73
N PRO A 317 -19.31 13.99 -7.66
CA PRO A 317 -19.42 12.63 -8.19
C PRO A 317 -18.15 12.18 -8.92
N GLU A 318 -17.26 13.10 -9.31
CA GLU A 318 -15.98 12.85 -9.97
C GLU A 318 -14.84 12.47 -9.02
N THR A 319 -14.92 12.81 -7.72
CA THR A 319 -13.89 12.43 -6.73
C THR A 319 -14.42 11.42 -5.71
N ASP A 320 -15.36 11.83 -4.87
CA ASP A 320 -15.65 11.16 -3.61
C ASP A 320 -16.74 10.09 -3.76
N PHE A 321 -17.64 10.29 -4.72
CA PHE A 321 -18.81 9.45 -4.95
C PHE A 321 -18.84 8.83 -6.36
N VAL A 322 -17.66 8.62 -6.93
CA VAL A 322 -17.49 8.01 -8.27
C VAL A 322 -18.15 6.64 -8.36
N PHE A 323 -18.09 5.83 -7.30
CA PHE A 323 -18.76 4.53 -7.31
C PHE A 323 -20.29 4.67 -7.40
N ALA A 324 -20.88 5.67 -6.73
CA ALA A 324 -22.30 5.97 -6.83
C ALA A 324 -22.68 6.42 -8.23
N TYR A 325 -21.87 7.29 -8.84
CA TYR A 325 -22.04 7.68 -10.25
C TYR A 325 -21.96 6.48 -11.21
N MET A 326 -21.02 5.57 -10.98
CA MET A 326 -20.86 4.37 -11.80
C MET A 326 -22.05 3.43 -11.70
N ILE A 327 -22.59 3.22 -10.49
CA ILE A 327 -23.83 2.45 -10.33
C ILE A 327 -24.97 3.16 -11.03
N TYR A 328 -25.13 4.47 -10.81
CA TYR A 328 -26.20 5.25 -11.42
C TYR A 328 -26.16 5.20 -12.95
N SER A 329 -24.98 5.40 -13.56
CA SER A 329 -24.81 5.48 -15.02
C SER A 329 -24.73 4.12 -15.70
N PHE A 330 -24.02 3.16 -15.12
CA PHE A 330 -23.69 1.86 -15.74
C PHE A 330 -24.36 0.65 -15.06
N GLY A 331 -25.15 0.89 -14.03
CA GLY A 331 -25.99 -0.11 -13.38
C GLY A 331 -25.32 -0.95 -12.30
N LEU A 332 -26.15 -1.73 -11.61
CA LEU A 332 -25.71 -2.62 -10.54
C LEU A 332 -24.73 -3.71 -11.02
N MET A 333 -24.80 -4.13 -12.29
CA MET A 333 -23.86 -5.10 -12.84
C MET A 333 -22.42 -4.59 -12.82
N THR A 334 -22.22 -3.31 -13.15
CA THR A 334 -20.90 -2.66 -13.08
C THR A 334 -20.39 -2.61 -11.64
N GLY A 335 -21.27 -2.27 -10.68
CA GLY A 335 -20.95 -2.30 -9.26
C GLY A 335 -20.54 -3.70 -8.77
N ALA A 336 -21.26 -4.74 -9.18
CA ALA A 336 -20.95 -6.13 -8.84
C ALA A 336 -19.63 -6.60 -9.47
N ALA A 337 -19.36 -6.24 -10.73
CA ALA A 337 -18.11 -6.55 -11.42
C ALA A 337 -16.91 -5.90 -10.72
N LEU A 338 -17.00 -4.63 -10.33
CA LEU A 338 -15.97 -3.95 -9.56
C LEU A 338 -15.74 -4.62 -8.21
N PHE A 339 -16.80 -4.94 -7.47
CA PHE A 339 -16.69 -5.64 -6.20
C PHE A 339 -15.95 -6.98 -6.36
N ALA A 340 -16.27 -7.75 -7.41
CA ALA A 340 -15.58 -9.00 -7.73
C ALA A 340 -14.10 -8.79 -8.07
N ILE A 341 -13.75 -7.75 -8.86
CA ILE A 341 -12.34 -7.39 -9.14
C ILE A 341 -11.61 -7.04 -7.83
N GLY A 342 -12.24 -6.30 -6.92
CA GLY A 342 -11.70 -6.00 -5.60
C GLY A 342 -11.38 -7.26 -4.79
N LEU A 343 -12.33 -8.20 -4.72
CA LEU A 343 -12.10 -9.49 -4.03
C LEU A 343 -10.97 -10.31 -4.66
N LEU A 344 -10.92 -10.36 -5.99
CA LEU A 344 -9.85 -11.04 -6.72
C LEU A 344 -8.49 -10.39 -6.42
N LEU A 345 -8.40 -9.06 -6.43
CA LEU A 345 -7.19 -8.32 -6.07
C LEU A 345 -6.74 -8.63 -4.64
N VAL A 346 -7.64 -8.59 -3.65
CA VAL A 346 -7.34 -8.97 -2.26
C VAL A 346 -6.79 -10.39 -2.21
N SER A 347 -7.40 -11.34 -2.93
CA SER A 347 -6.94 -12.74 -2.95
C SER A 347 -5.52 -12.90 -3.51
N ARG A 348 -5.13 -12.09 -4.51
CA ARG A 348 -3.75 -12.09 -5.04
C ARG A 348 -2.81 -11.42 -4.05
N TRP A 349 -3.27 -10.36 -3.39
CA TRP A 349 -2.47 -9.61 -2.43
C TRP A 349 -2.11 -10.45 -1.20
N ILE A 350 -3.08 -11.17 -0.64
CA ILE A 350 -2.84 -12.09 0.50
C ILE A 350 -1.84 -13.18 0.09
N ARG A 351 -1.99 -13.75 -1.11
CA ARG A 351 -1.02 -14.71 -1.64
C ARG A 351 0.37 -14.10 -1.83
N ALA A 352 0.45 -12.83 -2.22
CA ALA A 352 1.71 -12.12 -2.36
C ALA A 352 2.39 -11.95 -0.98
N ILE A 353 1.65 -11.50 0.04
CA ILE A 353 2.15 -11.36 1.42
C ILE A 353 2.71 -12.70 1.92
N ASN A 354 1.96 -13.79 1.79
CA ASN A 354 2.36 -15.12 2.29
C ASN A 354 3.60 -15.70 1.60
N ARG A 355 3.99 -15.17 0.44
CA ARG A 355 5.19 -15.61 -0.31
C ARG A 355 6.43 -14.78 0.01
N VAL A 356 6.29 -13.65 0.69
CA VAL A 356 7.41 -12.78 1.04
C VAL A 356 7.98 -13.20 2.39
N LYS A 357 9.24 -13.64 2.40
CA LYS A 357 9.95 -14.08 3.61
C LYS A 357 10.53 -12.92 4.43
N ASP A 358 10.75 -11.77 3.79
CA ASP A 358 11.24 -10.57 4.44
C ASP A 358 10.21 -9.99 5.42
N THR A 359 10.59 -9.84 6.68
CA THR A 359 9.74 -9.21 7.70
C THR A 359 9.35 -7.79 7.30
N TYR A 360 10.28 -7.00 6.74
CA TYR A 360 9.96 -5.63 6.33
C TYR A 360 9.02 -5.61 5.12
N GLY A 361 9.34 -6.39 4.08
CA GLY A 361 8.50 -6.54 2.89
C GLY A 361 7.07 -7.01 3.23
N SER A 362 6.91 -7.98 4.14
CA SER A 362 5.60 -8.48 4.56
C SER A 362 4.78 -7.41 5.31
N LEU A 363 5.40 -6.68 6.25
CA LEU A 363 4.76 -5.55 6.93
C LEU A 363 4.37 -4.44 5.95
N LEU A 364 5.27 -4.09 5.03
CA LEU A 364 5.03 -3.05 4.03
C LEU A 364 3.87 -3.43 3.09
N LEU A 365 3.85 -4.66 2.57
CA LEU A 365 2.75 -5.17 1.74
C LEU A 365 1.42 -5.19 2.49
N THR A 366 1.44 -5.52 3.78
CA THR A 366 0.24 -5.53 4.62
C THR A 366 -0.31 -4.12 4.82
N GLY A 367 0.56 -3.16 5.16
CA GLY A 367 0.16 -1.76 5.30
C GLY A 367 -0.40 -1.20 3.99
N ILE A 368 0.27 -1.46 2.86
CA ILE A 368 -0.20 -1.05 1.53
C ILE A 368 -1.57 -1.68 1.21
N ALA A 369 -1.78 -2.96 1.56
CA ALA A 369 -3.06 -3.62 1.35
C ALA A 369 -4.20 -2.84 2.03
N VAL A 370 -4.01 -2.43 3.28
CA VAL A 370 -5.02 -1.65 4.01
C VAL A 370 -5.24 -0.29 3.35
N LEU A 371 -4.17 0.42 2.99
CA LEU A 371 -4.25 1.74 2.36
C LEU A 371 -5.00 1.73 1.03
N ILE A 372 -4.98 0.63 0.28
CA ILE A 372 -5.70 0.49 -0.99
C ILE A 372 -7.10 -0.11 -0.77
N PHE A 373 -7.21 -1.23 -0.06
CA PHE A 373 -8.47 -1.97 -0.02
C PHE A 373 -9.48 -1.39 0.95
N LEU A 374 -9.06 -0.76 2.06
CA LEU A 374 -10.02 -0.18 2.99
C LEU A 374 -10.80 0.97 2.33
N PRO A 375 -10.17 1.98 1.68
CA PRO A 375 -10.90 2.99 0.92
C PRO A 375 -11.74 2.40 -0.23
N TYR A 376 -11.20 1.38 -0.92
CA TYR A 376 -11.89 0.73 -2.03
C TYR A 376 -13.24 0.14 -1.62
N PHE A 377 -13.26 -0.73 -0.60
CA PHE A 377 -14.50 -1.33 -0.12
C PHE A 377 -15.37 -0.35 0.65
N TRP A 378 -14.77 0.63 1.35
CA TRP A 378 -15.56 1.66 2.02
C TRP A 378 -16.39 2.46 1.03
N SER A 379 -15.82 2.87 -0.11
CA SER A 379 -16.53 3.60 -1.15
C SER A 379 -17.75 2.81 -1.69
N MET A 380 -17.62 1.49 -1.80
CA MET A 380 -18.72 0.62 -2.20
C MET A 380 -19.81 0.51 -1.14
N PHE A 381 -19.42 0.23 0.10
CA PHE A 381 -20.36 0.04 1.20
C PHE A 381 -21.05 1.34 1.62
N MET A 382 -20.37 2.48 1.53
CA MET A 382 -21.01 3.77 1.82
C MET A 382 -22.07 4.13 0.79
N THR A 383 -21.86 3.75 -0.47
CA THR A 383 -22.82 3.97 -1.56
C THR A 383 -24.09 3.13 -1.38
N THR A 384 -23.97 1.90 -0.87
CA THR A 384 -25.13 1.05 -0.55
C THR A 384 -25.76 1.34 0.82
N GLY A 385 -25.22 2.30 1.58
CA GLY A 385 -25.70 2.65 2.91
C GLY A 385 -25.28 1.69 4.03
N LEU A 386 -24.32 0.79 3.79
CA LEU A 386 -23.76 -0.13 4.80
C LEU A 386 -22.69 0.51 5.68
N LEU A 387 -22.09 1.62 5.22
CA LEU A 387 -21.12 2.42 5.96
C LEU A 387 -21.49 3.91 5.85
N PRO A 388 -21.05 4.76 6.79
CA PRO A 388 -21.37 6.18 6.73
C PRO A 388 -20.69 6.86 5.53
N PRO A 389 -21.39 7.78 4.83
CA PRO A 389 -20.81 8.56 3.75
C PRO A 389 -19.56 9.31 4.20
N ALA A 390 -18.50 9.23 3.39
CA ALA A 390 -17.25 9.92 3.65
C ALA A 390 -16.56 10.38 2.36
N PRO A 391 -15.82 11.49 2.39
CA PRO A 391 -15.09 12.00 1.24
C PRO A 391 -13.88 11.09 0.98
N ILE A 392 -14.10 10.01 0.23
CA ILE A 392 -13.11 8.96 -0.01
C ILE A 392 -12.97 8.79 -1.52
N SER A 393 -11.77 9.07 -2.02
CA SER A 393 -11.44 8.78 -3.40
C SER A 393 -11.31 7.27 -3.62
N LEU A 394 -12.08 6.71 -4.55
CA LEU A 394 -11.98 5.32 -4.97
C LEU A 394 -10.60 5.10 -5.62
N PRO A 395 -9.74 4.22 -5.06
CA PRO A 395 -8.39 4.00 -5.58
C PRO A 395 -8.39 3.65 -7.07
N LEU A 396 -7.47 4.26 -7.83
CA LEU A 396 -7.26 4.10 -9.28
C LEU A 396 -8.37 4.65 -10.18
N ILE A 397 -9.63 4.65 -9.74
CA ILE A 397 -10.79 5.05 -10.54
C ILE A 397 -11.06 6.55 -10.42
N SER A 398 -11.10 7.11 -9.20
CA SER A 398 -11.51 8.52 -8.96
C SER A 398 -10.62 9.57 -9.64
N HIS A 399 -11.15 10.77 -9.84
CA HIS A 399 -10.46 11.88 -10.50
C HIS A 399 -9.26 12.44 -9.72
N GLY A 400 -9.24 12.31 -8.38
CA GLY A 400 -8.21 12.91 -7.53
C GLY A 400 -6.78 12.51 -7.90
N ASN A 401 -6.06 13.38 -8.64
CA ASN A 401 -4.73 13.08 -9.17
C ASN A 401 -3.69 12.78 -8.08
N ALA A 402 -3.69 13.52 -6.97
CA ALA A 402 -2.79 13.27 -5.85
C ALA A 402 -3.00 11.84 -5.29
N HIS A 403 -4.25 11.46 -5.03
CA HIS A 403 -4.60 10.13 -4.53
C HIS A 403 -4.29 9.03 -5.56
N LEU A 404 -4.55 9.27 -6.85
CA LEU A 404 -4.18 8.36 -7.94
C LEU A 404 -2.68 8.10 -7.98
N ILE A 405 -1.87 9.17 -7.95
CA ILE A 405 -0.40 9.07 -7.96
C ILE A 405 0.09 8.31 -6.73
N LEU A 406 -0.47 8.56 -5.55
CA LEU A 406 -0.12 7.83 -4.33
C LEU A 406 -0.43 6.33 -4.46
N ASN A 407 -1.61 5.96 -4.95
CA ASN A 407 -1.95 4.57 -5.19
C ASN A 407 -1.01 3.90 -6.20
N MET A 408 -0.61 4.61 -7.26
CA MET A 408 0.38 4.10 -8.21
C MET A 408 1.76 3.90 -7.56
N VAL A 409 2.22 4.83 -6.71
CA VAL A 409 3.46 4.67 -5.94
C VAL A 409 3.36 3.48 -4.98
N LEU A 410 2.25 3.31 -4.27
CA LEU A 410 2.00 2.17 -3.39
C LEU A 410 2.05 0.83 -4.15
N LEU A 411 1.40 0.75 -5.32
CA LEU A 411 1.43 -0.45 -6.16
C LEU A 411 2.84 -0.73 -6.70
N GLY A 412 3.59 0.31 -7.06
CA GLY A 412 4.99 0.20 -7.45
C GLY A 412 5.84 -0.39 -6.32
N MET A 413 5.66 0.08 -5.09
CA MET A 413 6.32 -0.48 -3.90
C MET A 413 5.92 -1.94 -3.67
N ALA A 414 4.63 -2.26 -3.75
CA ALA A 414 4.14 -3.61 -3.53
C ALA A 414 4.73 -4.62 -4.52
N LEU A 415 4.73 -4.27 -5.81
CA LEU A 415 5.32 -5.11 -6.85
C LEU A 415 6.85 -5.18 -6.75
N ASN A 416 7.51 -4.12 -6.30
CA ASN A 416 8.94 -4.14 -6.02
C ASN A 416 9.29 -5.16 -4.92
N VAL A 417 8.55 -5.15 -3.80
CA VAL A 417 8.71 -6.13 -2.73
C VAL A 417 8.52 -7.55 -3.27
N TYR A 418 7.43 -7.78 -4.01
CA TYR A 418 7.17 -9.12 -4.56
C TYR A 418 8.25 -9.57 -5.55
N ARG A 419 8.73 -8.66 -6.39
CA ARG A 419 9.76 -8.96 -7.40
C ARG A 419 11.09 -9.40 -6.75
N ARG A 420 11.43 -8.84 -5.60
CA ARG A 420 12.68 -9.10 -4.87
C ARG A 420 12.58 -10.21 -3.82
N LYS A 421 11.42 -10.87 -3.68
CA LYS A 421 11.19 -11.89 -2.64
C LYS A 421 12.15 -13.08 -2.70
N ASP A 422 12.63 -13.42 -3.90
CA ASP A 422 13.53 -14.54 -4.18
C ASP A 422 15.01 -14.08 -4.30
N ILE A 423 15.30 -12.79 -4.09
CA ILE A 423 16.61 -12.14 -4.35
C ILE A 423 17.38 -11.84 -3.05
N GLN A 424 16.90 -12.31 -1.90
CA GLN A 424 17.54 -11.96 -0.63
C GLN A 424 18.81 -12.78 -0.37
N PRO A 425 19.91 -12.14 0.07
CA PRO A 425 21.01 -12.85 0.71
C PRO A 425 20.42 -13.56 1.94
N LEU A 426 20.73 -14.84 2.12
CA LEU A 426 20.57 -15.47 3.42
C LEU A 426 21.45 -14.67 4.40
N ALA A 427 20.85 -13.72 5.12
CA ALA A 427 21.49 -13.14 6.28
C ALA A 427 21.75 -14.31 7.22
N GLN A 428 23.02 -14.53 7.53
CA GLN A 428 23.51 -15.57 8.42
C GLN A 428 22.61 -15.62 9.67
N SER A 429 22.03 -16.81 9.88
CA SER A 429 21.17 -17.15 11.02
C SER A 429 21.84 -16.88 12.35
#